data_AF-A0A2V4E3G0-F1
#
_entry.id   AF-A0A2V4E3G0-F1
#
_cell.length_a   1.000
_cell.length_b   1.000
_cell.length_c   1.000
_cell.angle_alpha   90.00
_cell.angle_beta   90.00
_cell.angle_gamma   90.00
#
_symmetry.space_group_name_H-M   'P 1'
#
loop_
_entity.id
_entity.type
_entity.pdbx_description
1 polymer ?
#
loop_
_entity_poly.entity_id
_entity_poly.type
_entity_poly.pdbx_seq_one_letter_code
_entity_poly.pdbx_strand_id
1 'polypeptide(L)'
;MIEDLTVKNRWNHSVKTTEFYLNKVDSVVLSGTSDIGKSTFFKIISDLYPHYDGVIKVAKRKILFLSQDAYFPVGGLAHATSYPEPLLENDLNFIK
;
A
#
# COMPACT_ATOMS: atom_id res chain seq x y z
N MET A 1 -3.02 12.88 -3.23
CA MET A 1 -3.81 13.86 -2.45
C MET A 1 -4.95 13.12 -1.79
N ILE A 2 -5.13 13.35 -0.50
CA ILE A 2 -6.21 12.79 0.31
C ILE A 2 -6.88 13.98 1.00
N GLU A 3 -8.20 14.08 0.85
CA GLU A 3 -9.03 15.13 1.46
C GLU A 3 -10.14 14.46 2.26
N ASP A 4 -10.30 14.89 3.52
CA ASP A 4 -11.39 14.52 4.43
C ASP A 4 -11.64 13.01 4.56
N LEU A 5 -10.56 12.20 4.55
CA LEU A 5 -10.68 10.75 4.69
C LEU A 5 -11.23 10.38 6.06
N THR A 6 -12.41 9.78 6.09
CA THR A 6 -13.01 9.21 7.29
C THR A 6 -13.20 7.73 7.12
N VAL A 7 -12.67 6.95 8.07
CA VAL A 7 -12.81 5.50 8.10
C VAL A 7 -13.57 5.13 9.35
N LYS A 8 -14.73 4.49 9.19
CA LYS A 8 -15.49 3.95 10.31
C LYS A 8 -15.31 2.45 10.37
N ASN A 9 -14.75 1.99 11.49
CA ASN A 9 -14.71 0.58 11.79
C ASN A 9 -16.09 0.10 12.29
N ARG A 10 -16.35 -1.21 12.17
CA ARG A 10 -17.48 -1.94 12.78
C ARG A 10 -17.60 -1.74 14.30
N TRP A 11 -16.51 -1.36 14.97
CA TRP A 11 -16.45 -1.01 16.40
C TRP A 11 -16.59 0.50 16.69
N ASN A 12 -17.04 1.30 15.72
CA ASN A 12 -17.25 2.75 15.85
C ASN A 12 -15.97 3.58 16.06
N HIS A 13 -14.78 2.97 16.00
CA HIS A 13 -13.52 3.70 15.90
C HIS A 13 -13.46 4.45 14.56
N SER A 14 -13.15 5.74 14.65
CA SER A 14 -13.07 6.63 13.49
C SER A 14 -11.64 7.13 13.30
N VAL A 15 -11.03 6.81 12.15
CA VAL A 15 -9.79 7.45 11.71
C VAL A 15 -10.19 8.60 10.80
N LYS A 16 -9.72 9.81 11.12
CA LYS A 16 -9.95 11.01 10.31
C LYS A 16 -8.62 11.59 9.89
N THR A 17 -8.51 11.91 8.61
CA THR A 17 -7.45 12.78 8.08
C THR A 17 -8.11 14.01 7.49
N THR A 18 -7.52 15.18 7.70
CA THR A 18 -8.05 16.43 7.14
C THR A 18 -7.53 16.60 5.72
N GLU A 19 -6.22 16.78 5.56
CA GLU A 19 -5.59 16.91 4.24
C GLU A 19 -4.20 16.30 4.25
N PHE A 20 -3.87 15.53 3.21
CA PHE A 20 -2.55 14.95 3.04
C PHE A 20 -2.13 14.95 1.56
N TYR A 21 -0.95 15.52 1.30
CA TYR A 21 -0.37 15.63 -0.03
C TYR A 21 1.00 14.96 -0.03
N LEU A 22 1.23 14.14 -1.07
CA LEU A 22 2.51 13.55 -1.37
C LEU A 22 2.91 13.99 -2.77
N ASN A 23 4.10 14.55 -2.88
CA ASN A 23 4.71 14.92 -4.14
C ASN A 23 5.60 13.78 -4.64
N LYS A 24 5.96 13.86 -5.92
CA LYS A 24 6.97 12.99 -6.50
C LYS A 24 8.28 13.23 -5.74
N VAL A 25 8.99 12.15 -5.37
CA VAL A 25 10.29 12.14 -4.65
C VAL A 25 10.15 12.28 -3.12
N ASP A 26 8.95 12.45 -2.57
CA ASP A 26 8.78 12.47 -1.12
C ASP A 26 9.07 11.10 -0.49
N SER A 27 9.75 11.12 0.66
CA SER A 27 9.88 9.98 1.57
C SER A 27 9.19 10.34 2.89
N VAL A 28 8.11 9.62 3.21
CA VAL A 28 7.23 9.93 4.34
C VAL A 28 7.04 8.71 5.22
N VAL A 29 7.09 8.92 6.53
CA VAL A 29 6.83 7.90 7.55
C VAL A 29 5.47 8.16 8.18
N LEU A 30 4.59 7.14 8.16
CA LEU A 30 3.33 7.14 8.90
C LEU A 30 3.52 6.39 10.23
N SER A 31 3.51 7.11 11.36
CA SER A 31 3.71 6.55 12.70
C SER A 31 2.46 6.70 13.59
N GLY A 32 2.40 5.94 14.69
CA GLY A 32 1.33 5.98 15.69
C GLY A 32 1.25 4.67 16.49
N THR A 33 0.31 4.56 17.43
CA THR A 33 0.08 3.32 18.20
C THR A 33 -0.46 2.17 17.33
N SER A 34 -0.28 0.92 17.76
CA SER A 34 -0.92 -0.22 17.10
C SER A 34 -2.45 -0.04 17.05
N ASP A 35 -3.10 -0.59 16.03
CA ASP A 35 -4.55 -0.54 15.80
C ASP A 35 -5.18 0.85 15.63
N ILE A 36 -4.38 1.92 15.51
CA ILE A 36 -4.88 3.26 15.13
C ILE A 36 -5.37 3.34 13.68
N GLY A 37 -5.26 2.25 12.91
CA GLY A 37 -5.76 2.17 11.53
C GLY A 37 -4.73 2.47 10.44
N LYS A 38 -3.42 2.42 10.73
CA LYS A 38 -2.35 2.55 9.71
C LYS A 38 -2.50 1.54 8.57
N SER A 39 -2.67 0.25 8.90
CA SER A 39 -2.85 -0.79 7.88
C SER A 39 -4.13 -0.57 7.08
N THR A 40 -5.19 -0.06 7.72
CA THR A 40 -6.45 0.30 7.04
C THR A 40 -6.25 1.47 6.07
N PHE A 41 -5.48 2.49 6.47
CA PHE A 41 -5.12 3.61 5.60
C PHE A 41 -4.38 3.15 4.34
N PHE A 42 -3.39 2.26 4.46
CA PHE A 42 -2.70 1.67 3.31
C PHE A 42 -3.65 0.84 2.43
N LYS A 43 -4.57 0.08 3.03
CA LYS A 43 -5.60 -0.68 2.28
C LYS A 43 -6.54 0.24 1.50
N ILE A 44 -6.87 1.40 2.04
CA ILE A 44 -7.71 2.39 1.36
C ILE A 44 -6.97 3.00 0.17
N ILE A 45 -5.71 3.41 0.34
CA ILE A 45 -4.90 3.99 -0.76
C ILE A 45 -4.63 2.98 -1.88
N SER A 46 -4.59 1.68 -1.54
CA SER A 46 -4.48 0.58 -2.51
C SER A 46 -5.79 0.16 -3.15
N ASP A 47 -6.90 0.82 -2.84
CA ASP A 47 -8.24 0.44 -3.31
C ASP A 47 -8.69 -0.97 -2.85
N LEU A 48 -8.11 -1.48 -1.77
CA LEU A 48 -8.41 -2.78 -1.16
C LEU A 48 -9.48 -2.70 -0.06
N TYR A 49 -9.86 -1.51 0.39
CA TYR A 49 -10.86 -1.31 1.43
C TYR A 49 -11.87 -0.23 1.04
N PRO A 50 -13.09 -0.58 0.63
CA PRO A 50 -14.05 0.36 0.04
C PRO A 50 -14.88 1.14 1.07
N HIS A 51 -14.71 0.90 2.38
CA HIS A 51 -15.56 1.50 3.42
C HIS A 51 -14.91 2.75 4.02
N TYR A 52 -14.92 3.83 3.25
CA TYR A 52 -14.45 5.14 3.69
C TYR A 52 -15.29 6.26 3.06
N ASP A 53 -15.31 7.42 3.72
CA ASP A 53 -15.81 8.67 3.18
C ASP A 53 -14.62 9.60 2.88
N GLY A 54 -14.76 10.51 1.91
CA GLY A 54 -13.72 11.47 1.53
C GLY A 54 -13.19 11.24 0.10
N VAL A 55 -12.15 11.99 -0.27
CA VAL A 55 -11.59 11.99 -1.63
C VAL A 55 -10.15 11.52 -1.61
N ILE A 56 -9.84 10.54 -2.48
CA ILE A 56 -8.49 10.02 -2.66
C ILE A 56 -8.12 10.13 -4.12
N LYS A 57 -7.05 10.87 -4.40
CA LYS A 57 -6.44 10.98 -5.72
C LYS A 57 -5.04 10.42 -5.67
N VAL A 58 -4.88 9.24 -6.26
CA VAL A 58 -3.58 8.59 -6.49
C VAL A 58 -3.19 8.77 -7.95
N ALA A 59 -1.90 9.01 -8.22
CA ALA A 59 -1.42 9.12 -9.58
C ALA A 59 -1.54 7.77 -10.32
N LYS A 60 -1.99 7.79 -11.58
CA LYS A 60 -1.99 6.60 -12.45
C LYS A 60 -0.55 6.21 -12.82
N ARG A 61 0.13 5.48 -11.95
CA ARG A 61 1.51 4.99 -12.10
C ARG A 61 1.58 3.54 -11.62
N LYS A 62 2.70 2.85 -11.90
CA LYS A 62 2.99 1.58 -11.23
C LYS A 62 3.16 1.86 -9.73
N ILE A 63 2.33 1.20 -8.91
CA ILE A 63 2.37 1.28 -7.45
C ILE A 63 2.78 -0.10 -6.95
N LEU A 64 3.74 -0.14 -6.03
CA LEU A 64 4.12 -1.36 -5.32
C LEU A 64 3.60 -1.27 -3.89
N PHE A 65 2.81 -2.25 -3.48
CA PHE A 65 2.42 -2.43 -2.07
C PHE A 65 3.20 -3.60 -1.50
N LEU A 66 3.86 -3.37 -0.37
CA LEU A 66 4.51 -4.41 0.40
C LEU A 66 3.64 -4.74 1.60
N SER A 67 3.30 -6.02 1.76
CA SER A 67 2.59 -6.51 2.92
C SER A 67 3.45 -6.42 4.18
N GLN A 68 2.81 -6.31 5.33
CA GLN A 68 3.50 -6.36 6.62
C GLN A 68 4.19 -7.72 6.84
N ASP A 69 3.52 -8.81 6.46
CA ASP A 69 4.07 -10.15 6.43
C ASP A 69 4.46 -10.52 5.00
N ALA A 70 5.71 -10.89 4.76
CA ALA A 70 6.21 -11.16 3.41
C ALA A 70 5.44 -12.32 2.76
N TYR A 71 4.92 -12.09 1.55
CA TYR A 71 4.35 -13.14 0.71
C TYR A 71 5.42 -13.72 -0.20
N PHE A 72 5.58 -15.04 -0.17
CA PHE A 72 6.47 -15.77 -1.07
C PHE A 72 5.63 -16.54 -2.11
N PRO A 73 5.71 -16.19 -3.40
CA PRO A 73 5.09 -17.00 -4.44
C PRO A 73 5.77 -18.36 -4.52
N VAL A 74 5.06 -19.33 -5.10
CA VAL A 74 5.62 -20.66 -5.37
C VAL A 74 6.84 -20.50 -6.29
N GLY A 75 7.99 -21.03 -5.86
CA GLY A 75 9.26 -20.92 -6.58
C GLY A 75 10.44 -20.62 -5.65
N GLY A 76 11.56 -20.19 -6.24
CA GLY A 76 12.74 -19.75 -5.50
C GLY A 76 12.73 -18.24 -5.18
N LEU A 77 13.77 -17.75 -4.50
CA LEU A 77 13.91 -16.32 -4.15
C LEU A 77 13.78 -15.39 -5.36
N ALA A 78 14.35 -15.78 -6.51
CA ALA A 78 14.24 -15.01 -7.75
C ALA A 78 12.76 -14.77 -8.15
N HIS A 79 11.88 -15.76 -7.92
CA HIS A 79 10.45 -15.61 -8.19
C HIS A 79 9.80 -14.63 -7.22
N ALA A 80 10.20 -14.66 -5.94
CA ALA A 80 9.70 -13.72 -4.94
C ALA A 80 10.13 -12.28 -5.22
N THR A 81 11.36 -12.07 -5.71
CA THR A 81 11.87 -10.73 -6.07
C THR A 81 11.27 -10.16 -7.34
N SER A 82 10.87 -11.02 -8.29
CA SER A 82 10.27 -10.59 -9.55
C SER A 82 8.77 -10.37 -9.47
N TYR A 83 8.10 -10.92 -8.45
CA TYR A 83 6.68 -10.72 -8.22
C TYR A 83 6.32 -9.21 -8.20
N PRO A 84 5.22 -8.79 -8.86
CA PRO A 84 4.18 -9.59 -9.50
C PRO A 84 4.46 -9.99 -10.95
N GLU A 85 5.56 -9.52 -11.54
CA GLU A 85 5.91 -9.82 -12.91
C GLU A 85 6.47 -11.25 -13.01
N PRO A 86 6.18 -11.99 -14.10
CA PRO A 86 6.73 -13.32 -14.28
C PRO A 86 8.26 -13.25 -14.49
N LEU A 87 8.97 -14.20 -13.90
CA LEU A 87 10.41 -14.37 -14.14
C LEU A 87 10.61 -15.06 -15.49
N LEU A 88 11.24 -14.39 -16.45
CA LEU A 88 11.58 -14.95 -17.76
C LEU A 88 12.98 -15.59 -17.71
N GLU A 89 13.24 -16.58 -18.56
CA GLU A 89 14.56 -17.23 -18.67
C GLU A 89 15.69 -16.22 -18.92
N ASN A 90 15.42 -15.15 -19.66
CA ASN A 90 16.40 -14.10 -19.93
C ASN A 90 16.79 -13.31 -18.65
N ASP A 91 15.92 -13.25 -17.65
CA ASP A 91 16.14 -12.51 -16.40
C ASP A 91 17.12 -13.25 -15.47
N LEU A 92 17.21 -14.58 -15.59
CA LEU A 92 18.11 -15.43 -14.79
C LEU A 92 19.59 -15.10 -15.01
N ASN A 93 19.94 -14.55 -16.18
CA ASN A 93 21.32 -14.15 -16.48
C ASN A 93 21.78 -12.92 -15.67
N PHE A 94 20.85 -12.17 -15.07
CA PHE A 94 21.13 -10.96 -14.29
C PHE A 94 21.08 -11.17 -12.78
N ILE A 95 20.62 -12.34 -12.31
CA ILE A 95 20.47 -12.68 -10.88
C ILE A 95 21.58 -13.65 -10.45
N LYS A 96 22.85 -13.26 -10.69
CA LYS A 96 24.04 -13.99 -10.21
C LYS A 96 24.45 -13.56 -8.82
#